data_AF-A0A8H7KDW4-F1
#
_entry.id   AF-A0A8H7KDW4-F1
#
_cell.length_a   1.000
_cell.length_b   1.000
_cell.length_c   1.000
_cell.angle_alpha   90.00
_cell.angle_beta   90.00
_cell.angle_gamma   90.00
#
_symmetry.space_group_name_H-M   'P 1'
#
loop_
_entity.id
_entity.type
_entity.pdbx_description
1 polymer ?
#
loop_
_entity_poly.entity_id
_entity_poly.type
_entity_poly.pdbx_seq_one_letter_code
_entity_poly.pdbx_strand_id
1 'polypeptide(L)'
;MFSADFPTANSYAPNAIITLLGDMKGAEGKYPTIVNNTKGEEVFIATSYRWGEYLGSINLLFDKDGKITGYHGAPIHLTNQTAQDQALQAKIDEWRVPFEAFAAEVIGSTSAALDQTKCKTGDCLLGQVMADAMYEYRANQTEGDKKPDFAFHNSGSVRATIDEGDITRGEVLTSFPFGNAMVELTFSGADLPKVFEGLVSANNQFNGKEVSSLFQVSSAVRVEHNPANEVGKRLVKVTIGGEDLDDAREYRLVTLDFLAGGGDNILEKQSGFAVLDLQEDVLNQYIKAHSPMSPTLQERVVKTDGQASNNSNSTSGGSGDQGSGSSIVAVPVWTALVAGLMFVLAL
;
A
#
# COMPACT_ATOMS: atom_id res chain seq x y z
N MET A 1 -10.52 -44.45 -12.03
CA MET A 1 -9.25 -44.28 -11.29
C MET A 1 -8.14 -44.08 -12.32
N PHE A 2 -7.93 -42.84 -12.74
CA PHE A 2 -6.72 -42.35 -13.40
C PHE A 2 -6.57 -40.93 -12.87
N SER A 3 -6.02 -40.80 -11.66
CA SER A 3 -5.48 -39.53 -11.18
C SER A 3 -4.12 -39.42 -11.87
N ALA A 4 -4.05 -38.53 -12.85
CA ALA A 4 -2.80 -38.01 -13.33
C ALA A 4 -2.63 -36.68 -12.61
N ASP A 5 -1.80 -36.70 -11.56
CA ASP A 5 -1.39 -35.49 -10.86
C ASP A 5 -0.45 -34.71 -11.80
N PHE A 6 -1.03 -33.77 -12.55
CA PHE A 6 -0.26 -32.85 -13.38
C PHE A 6 0.22 -31.67 -12.54
N PRO A 7 1.53 -31.34 -12.54
CA PRO A 7 2.02 -30.17 -11.84
C PRO A 7 1.63 -28.90 -12.61
N THR A 8 0.48 -28.31 -12.30
CA THR A 8 0.20 -26.91 -12.63
C THR A 8 0.91 -26.05 -11.60
N ALA A 9 1.97 -25.35 -12.01
CA ALA A 9 2.59 -24.35 -11.16
C ALA A 9 1.70 -23.09 -11.17
N ASN A 10 0.84 -22.96 -10.16
CA ASN A 10 0.07 -21.74 -9.94
C ASN A 10 1.01 -20.71 -9.26
N SER A 11 1.91 -20.10 -10.04
CA SER A 11 2.86 -19.11 -9.51
C SER A 11 2.19 -17.74 -9.42
N TYR A 12 1.93 -17.29 -8.19
CA TYR A 12 1.55 -15.91 -7.89
C TYR A 12 2.77 -14.99 -8.07
N ALA A 13 3.01 -14.53 -9.30
CA ALA A 13 3.90 -13.40 -9.55
C ALA A 13 3.06 -12.11 -9.52
N PRO A 14 3.43 -11.09 -8.74
CA PRO A 14 2.56 -9.93 -8.43
C PRO A 14 2.11 -9.12 -9.65
N ASN A 15 2.81 -9.21 -10.79
CA ASN A 15 2.45 -8.51 -12.03
C ASN A 15 1.83 -9.42 -13.11
N ALA A 16 1.75 -10.73 -12.90
CA ALA A 16 1.34 -11.67 -13.96
C ALA A 16 -0.16 -12.01 -13.95
N ILE A 17 -0.94 -11.59 -12.95
CA ILE A 17 -2.29 -12.17 -12.73
C ILE A 17 -3.39 -11.42 -13.51
N ILE A 18 -3.12 -10.22 -14.01
CA ILE A 18 -4.13 -9.35 -14.66
C ILE A 18 -3.78 -8.92 -16.09
N THR A 19 -2.71 -9.47 -16.68
CA THR A 19 -2.31 -9.15 -18.05
C THR A 19 -3.30 -9.76 -19.05
N LEU A 20 -3.76 -8.99 -20.03
CA LEU A 20 -4.54 -9.52 -21.14
C LEU A 20 -3.59 -10.18 -22.14
N LEU A 21 -3.71 -11.48 -22.33
CA LEU A 21 -2.92 -12.25 -23.30
C LEU A 21 -3.84 -12.78 -24.40
N GLY A 22 -3.46 -12.66 -25.66
CA GLY A 22 -4.24 -13.13 -26.81
C GLY A 22 -4.08 -12.22 -28.03
N ASP A 23 -4.95 -12.40 -29.02
CA ASP A 23 -4.90 -11.65 -30.28
C ASP A 23 -5.92 -10.49 -30.33
N MET A 24 -6.48 -10.10 -29.18
CA MET A 24 -7.45 -8.99 -29.07
C MET A 24 -6.76 -7.63 -28.82
N LYS A 25 -7.48 -6.55 -29.10
CA LYS A 25 -7.02 -5.18 -28.85
C LYS A 25 -6.68 -4.99 -27.36
N GLY A 26 -5.49 -4.47 -27.08
CA GLY A 26 -5.01 -4.23 -25.71
C GLY A 26 -4.33 -5.44 -25.06
N ALA A 27 -4.21 -6.56 -25.75
CA ALA A 27 -3.38 -7.67 -25.29
C ALA A 27 -1.90 -7.27 -25.28
N GLU A 28 -1.19 -7.67 -24.23
CA GLU A 28 0.23 -7.35 -24.00
C GLU A 28 1.16 -8.51 -24.41
N GLY A 29 0.59 -9.65 -24.83
CA GLY A 29 1.34 -10.82 -25.25
C GLY A 29 0.45 -11.90 -25.85
N LYS A 30 1.07 -12.97 -26.35
CA LYS A 30 0.34 -14.11 -26.93
C LYS A 30 -0.33 -14.96 -25.86
N TYR A 31 -1.39 -15.64 -26.24
CA TYR A 31 -2.01 -16.67 -25.41
C TYR A 31 -1.80 -18.05 -26.04
N PRO A 32 -1.16 -19.00 -25.33
CA PRO A 32 -0.28 -18.78 -24.18
C PRO A 32 0.98 -18.00 -24.57
N THR A 33 1.61 -17.36 -23.60
CA THR A 33 2.97 -16.82 -23.73
C THR A 33 3.95 -17.95 -23.39
N ILE A 34 4.90 -18.23 -24.29
CA ILE A 34 5.86 -19.32 -24.11
C ILE A 34 7.21 -18.73 -23.71
N VAL A 35 7.77 -19.21 -22.60
CA VAL A 35 9.10 -18.82 -22.09
C VAL A 35 9.90 -20.07 -21.77
N ASN A 36 11.23 -19.98 -21.71
CA ASN A 36 12.07 -21.09 -21.27
C ASN A 36 12.38 -20.98 -19.77
N ASN A 37 12.29 -22.09 -19.04
CA ASN A 37 12.77 -22.15 -17.67
C ASN A 37 14.31 -22.17 -17.61
N THR A 38 14.89 -22.19 -16.40
CA THR A 38 16.35 -22.22 -16.19
C THR A 38 17.04 -23.48 -16.74
N LYS A 39 16.28 -24.52 -17.07
CA LYS A 39 16.76 -25.77 -17.70
C LYS A 39 16.58 -25.76 -19.23
N GLY A 40 16.03 -24.70 -19.80
CA GLY A 40 15.78 -24.58 -21.24
C GLY A 40 14.50 -25.28 -21.72
N GLU A 41 13.60 -25.65 -20.82
CA GLU A 41 12.32 -26.28 -21.17
C GLU A 41 11.23 -25.21 -21.37
N GLU A 42 10.37 -25.39 -22.37
CA GLU A 42 9.25 -24.48 -22.65
C GLU A 42 8.21 -24.52 -21.51
N VAL A 43 7.79 -23.33 -21.08
CA VAL A 43 6.76 -23.08 -20.07
C VAL A 43 5.68 -22.22 -20.71
N PHE A 44 4.43 -22.67 -20.57
CA PHE A 44 3.26 -22.05 -21.15
C PHE A 44 2.55 -21.22 -20.07
N ILE A 45 2.54 -19.91 -20.25
CA ILE A 45 1.91 -18.94 -19.35
C ILE A 45 0.58 -18.50 -19.96
N ALA A 46 -0.50 -18.67 -19.20
CA ALA A 46 -1.84 -18.27 -19.61
C ALA A 46 -2.50 -17.45 -18.48
N THR A 47 -3.13 -16.35 -18.86
CA THR A 47 -3.89 -15.47 -17.97
C THR A 47 -5.20 -15.10 -18.68
N SER A 48 -6.25 -14.77 -17.94
CA SER A 48 -7.55 -14.42 -18.51
C SER A 48 -8.02 -13.06 -18.03
N TYR A 49 -7.09 -12.10 -18.00
CA TYR A 49 -7.34 -10.72 -17.61
C TYR A 49 -7.95 -10.60 -16.20
N ARG A 50 -8.99 -9.79 -16.00
CA ARG A 50 -9.55 -9.44 -14.69
C ARG A 50 -11.08 -9.47 -14.69
N TRP A 51 -11.65 -9.48 -13.48
CA TRP A 51 -13.09 -9.27 -13.20
C TRP A 51 -14.06 -10.26 -13.84
N GLY A 52 -13.57 -11.41 -14.33
CA GLY A 52 -14.37 -12.35 -15.09
C GLY A 52 -14.78 -11.82 -16.47
N GLU A 53 -14.09 -10.81 -17.00
CA GLU A 53 -14.35 -10.30 -18.35
C GLU A 53 -13.97 -11.34 -19.43
N TYR A 54 -12.89 -12.11 -19.18
CA TYR A 54 -12.48 -13.19 -20.06
C TYR A 54 -12.43 -14.52 -19.31
N LEU A 55 -12.92 -15.57 -19.96
CA LEU A 55 -12.72 -16.96 -19.55
C LEU A 55 -11.48 -17.52 -20.27
N GLY A 56 -10.43 -17.86 -19.52
CA GLY A 56 -9.25 -18.51 -20.08
C GLY A 56 -9.58 -19.90 -20.64
N SER A 57 -9.20 -20.18 -21.88
CA SER A 57 -9.44 -21.48 -22.53
C SER A 57 -8.23 -21.91 -23.34
N ILE A 58 -7.58 -22.99 -22.92
CA ILE A 58 -6.44 -23.58 -23.61
C ILE A 58 -6.58 -25.10 -23.66
N ASN A 59 -6.42 -25.67 -24.85
CA ASN A 59 -6.28 -27.09 -25.06
C ASN A 59 -4.79 -27.41 -25.22
N LEU A 60 -4.31 -28.41 -24.49
CA LEU A 60 -2.92 -28.86 -24.51
C LEU A 60 -2.88 -30.33 -24.93
N LEU A 61 -1.91 -30.67 -25.79
CA LEU A 61 -1.59 -32.04 -26.16
C LEU A 61 -0.33 -32.45 -25.42
N PHE A 62 -0.37 -33.58 -24.73
CA PHE A 62 0.77 -34.13 -24.00
C PHE A 62 1.25 -35.42 -24.65
N ASP A 63 2.56 -35.64 -24.67
CA ASP A 63 3.12 -36.96 -24.95
C ASP A 63 3.07 -37.88 -23.72
N LYS A 64 3.55 -39.11 -23.88
CA LYS A 64 3.60 -40.13 -22.82
C LYS A 64 4.49 -39.74 -21.62
N ASP A 65 5.40 -38.81 -21.82
CA ASP A 65 6.35 -38.35 -20.81
C ASP A 65 5.86 -37.06 -20.12
N GLY A 66 4.66 -36.58 -20.48
CA GLY A 66 4.04 -35.39 -19.91
C GLY A 66 4.51 -34.07 -20.53
N LYS A 67 5.20 -34.11 -21.68
CA LYS A 67 5.65 -32.90 -22.39
C LYS A 67 4.54 -32.38 -23.30
N ILE A 68 4.34 -31.06 -23.30
CA ILE A 68 3.43 -30.40 -24.23
C ILE A 68 3.99 -30.52 -25.66
N THR A 69 3.19 -31.09 -26.55
CA THR A 69 3.53 -31.30 -27.98
C THR A 69 2.70 -30.45 -28.93
N GLY A 70 1.64 -29.83 -28.42
CA GLY A 70 0.79 -28.91 -29.17
C GLY A 70 -0.16 -28.17 -28.26
N TYR A 71 -0.64 -27.02 -28.72
CA TYR A 71 -1.59 -26.19 -28.00
C TYR A 71 -2.50 -25.44 -28.96
N HIS A 72 -3.72 -25.16 -28.51
CA HIS A 72 -4.65 -24.27 -29.20
C HIS A 72 -5.63 -23.67 -28.19
N GLY A 73 -5.90 -22.38 -28.30
CA GLY A 73 -6.85 -21.69 -27.42
C GLY A 73 -6.67 -20.19 -27.44
N ALA A 74 -7.63 -19.49 -26.84
CA ALA A 74 -7.62 -18.06 -26.63
C ALA A 74 -8.59 -17.75 -25.47
N PRO A 75 -8.43 -16.63 -24.74
CA PRO A 75 -9.44 -16.19 -23.80
C PRO A 75 -10.75 -15.86 -24.52
N ILE A 76 -11.86 -16.27 -23.93
CA ILE A 76 -13.21 -16.07 -24.45
C ILE A 76 -13.79 -14.84 -23.76
N HIS A 77 -14.12 -13.79 -24.52
CA HIS A 77 -14.73 -12.57 -23.98
C HIS A 77 -16.17 -12.84 -23.55
N LEU A 78 -16.46 -12.64 -22.27
CA LEU A 78 -17.80 -12.77 -21.71
C LEU A 78 -18.56 -11.45 -21.89
N THR A 79 -19.29 -11.34 -22.99
CA THR A 79 -20.13 -10.17 -23.30
C THR A 79 -21.58 -10.40 -22.90
N ASN A 80 -22.43 -9.37 -23.06
CA ASN A 80 -23.89 -9.49 -22.88
C ASN A 80 -24.58 -10.41 -23.91
N GLN A 81 -23.88 -10.90 -24.94
CA GLN A 81 -24.38 -11.96 -25.83
C GLN A 81 -24.10 -13.37 -25.28
N THR A 82 -23.26 -13.51 -24.25
CA THR A 82 -22.98 -14.80 -23.64
C THR A 82 -24.20 -15.25 -22.85
N ALA A 83 -24.78 -16.40 -23.23
CA ALA A 83 -25.96 -16.93 -22.55
C ALA A 83 -25.63 -17.24 -21.09
N GLN A 84 -26.42 -16.67 -20.18
CA GLN A 84 -26.34 -16.99 -18.76
C GLN A 84 -27.11 -18.29 -18.47
N ASP A 85 -26.54 -19.13 -17.61
CA ASP A 85 -27.25 -20.29 -17.08
C ASP A 85 -28.42 -19.81 -16.21
N GLN A 86 -29.65 -20.16 -16.62
CA GLN A 86 -30.87 -19.64 -16.01
C GLN A 86 -31.05 -20.12 -14.56
N ALA A 87 -30.60 -21.33 -14.23
CA ALA A 87 -30.73 -21.86 -12.89
C ALA A 87 -29.73 -21.20 -11.93
N LEU A 88 -28.51 -20.92 -12.39
CA LEU A 88 -27.53 -20.15 -11.65
C LEU A 88 -27.95 -18.69 -11.51
N GLN A 89 -28.48 -18.08 -12.59
CA GLN A 89 -28.95 -16.70 -12.55
C GLN A 89 -30.07 -16.53 -11.51
N ALA A 90 -31.03 -17.45 -11.47
CA ALA A 90 -32.10 -17.43 -10.46
C ALA A 90 -31.56 -17.50 -9.02
N LYS A 91 -30.51 -18.30 -8.76
CA LYS A 91 -29.85 -18.36 -7.44
C LYS A 91 -29.10 -17.07 -7.11
N ILE A 92 -28.42 -16.48 -8.08
CA ILE A 92 -27.72 -15.20 -7.92
C ILE A 92 -28.73 -14.11 -7.54
N ASP A 93 -29.87 -14.07 -8.22
CA ASP A 93 -30.92 -13.08 -7.94
C ASP A 93 -31.53 -13.28 -6.54
N GLU A 94 -31.76 -14.52 -6.12
CA GLU A 94 -32.19 -14.84 -4.75
C GLU A 94 -31.17 -14.37 -3.69
N TRP A 95 -29.88 -14.67 -3.88
CA TRP A 95 -28.82 -14.27 -2.94
C TRP A 95 -28.60 -12.76 -2.89
N ARG A 96 -28.95 -12.04 -3.95
CA ARG A 96 -28.74 -10.60 -4.05
C ARG A 96 -29.75 -9.80 -3.21
N VAL A 97 -30.98 -10.29 -3.04
CA VAL A 97 -32.06 -9.59 -2.31
C VAL A 97 -31.64 -9.06 -0.92
N PRO A 98 -31.10 -9.88 0.01
CA PRO A 98 -30.71 -9.38 1.33
C PRO A 98 -29.56 -8.37 1.26
N PHE A 99 -28.67 -8.51 0.27
CA PHE A 99 -27.55 -7.61 0.07
C PHE A 99 -27.99 -6.26 -0.52
N GLU A 100 -28.94 -6.24 -1.44
CA GLU A 100 -29.45 -5.01 -2.07
C GLU A 100 -30.03 -4.05 -1.05
N ALA A 101 -30.88 -4.52 -0.13
CA ALA A 101 -31.46 -3.66 0.90
C ALA A 101 -30.39 -3.07 1.84
N PHE A 102 -29.39 -3.89 2.19
CA PHE A 102 -28.26 -3.47 3.02
C PHE A 102 -27.36 -2.45 2.30
N ALA A 103 -27.08 -2.69 1.02
CA ALA A 103 -26.24 -1.84 0.18
C ALA A 103 -26.93 -0.52 -0.19
N ALA A 104 -28.25 -0.52 -0.37
CA ALA A 104 -29.02 0.66 -0.77
C ALA A 104 -29.28 1.66 0.38
N GLU A 105 -28.90 1.34 1.63
CA GLU A 105 -29.00 2.31 2.73
C GLU A 105 -28.18 3.56 2.41
N VAL A 106 -28.86 4.71 2.29
CA VAL A 106 -28.21 6.02 2.23
C VAL A 106 -27.65 6.35 3.61
N ILE A 107 -26.35 6.54 3.69
CA ILE A 107 -25.60 6.77 4.93
C ILE A 107 -25.15 8.22 5.09
N GLY A 108 -25.35 9.05 4.07
CA GLY A 108 -25.07 10.48 4.09
C GLY A 108 -25.09 11.04 2.67
N SER A 109 -24.57 12.25 2.49
CA SER A 109 -24.41 12.85 1.17
C SER A 109 -23.13 13.67 1.07
N THR A 110 -22.70 13.95 -0.16
CA THR A 110 -21.55 14.81 -0.43
C THR A 110 -21.82 15.79 -1.58
N SER A 111 -21.25 16.99 -1.49
CA SER A 111 -21.33 18.03 -2.51
C SER A 111 -20.23 17.95 -3.59
N ALA A 112 -19.42 16.90 -3.58
CA ALA A 112 -18.38 16.69 -4.58
C ALA A 112 -18.17 15.18 -4.80
N ALA A 113 -17.95 14.77 -6.05
CA ALA A 113 -17.58 13.38 -6.34
C ALA A 113 -16.27 13.03 -5.64
N LEU A 114 -16.27 11.97 -4.84
CA LEU A 114 -15.09 11.44 -4.17
C LEU A 114 -14.29 10.61 -5.17
N ASP A 115 -13.48 11.30 -5.98
CA ASP A 115 -12.71 10.69 -7.06
C ASP A 115 -11.63 9.73 -6.54
N GLN A 116 -11.56 8.54 -7.13
CA GLN A 116 -10.44 7.61 -6.95
C GLN A 116 -9.46 7.58 -8.12
N THR A 117 -9.83 8.10 -9.30
CA THR A 117 -9.10 7.86 -10.54
C THR A 117 -7.66 8.37 -10.50
N LYS A 118 -7.39 9.38 -9.66
CA LYS A 118 -6.04 9.93 -9.45
C LYS A 118 -5.20 9.23 -8.38
N CYS A 119 -5.76 8.35 -7.54
CA CYS A 119 -5.03 7.78 -6.39
C CYS A 119 -3.75 7.03 -6.79
N LYS A 120 -3.70 6.49 -8.02
CA LYS A 120 -2.54 5.77 -8.57
C LYS A 120 -1.50 6.68 -9.24
N THR A 121 -1.74 7.99 -9.26
CA THR A 121 -0.87 8.98 -9.91
C THR A 121 -0.54 10.20 -9.02
N GLY A 122 -1.25 10.36 -7.89
CA GLY A 122 -1.07 11.46 -6.95
C GLY A 122 -2.19 11.50 -5.91
N ASP A 123 -2.39 12.66 -5.29
CA ASP A 123 -3.52 12.91 -4.39
C ASP A 123 -4.88 12.66 -5.08
N CYS A 124 -5.80 12.05 -4.34
CA CYS A 124 -7.18 11.84 -4.77
C CYS A 124 -8.16 12.10 -3.61
N LEU A 125 -9.38 12.53 -3.94
CA LEU A 125 -10.30 13.04 -2.92
C LEU A 125 -10.81 11.95 -2.00
N LEU A 126 -11.20 10.80 -2.55
CA LEU A 126 -11.68 9.68 -1.74
C LEU A 126 -10.58 9.10 -0.83
N GLY A 127 -9.34 9.08 -1.32
CA GLY A 127 -8.18 8.70 -0.52
C GLY A 127 -7.95 9.63 0.66
N GLN A 128 -7.97 10.94 0.42
CA GLN A 128 -7.82 11.92 1.51
C GLN A 128 -8.94 11.83 2.54
N VAL A 129 -10.20 11.68 2.10
CA VAL A 129 -11.35 11.49 2.99
C VAL A 129 -11.19 10.22 3.83
N MET A 130 -10.76 9.10 3.24
CA MET A 130 -10.52 7.87 3.99
C MET A 130 -9.39 8.05 5.02
N ALA A 131 -8.28 8.69 4.64
CA ALA A 131 -7.18 8.94 5.57
C ALA A 131 -7.61 9.86 6.74
N ASP A 132 -8.42 10.89 6.47
CA ASP A 132 -9.00 11.74 7.51
C ASP A 132 -9.96 10.97 8.42
N ALA A 133 -10.82 10.12 7.85
CA ALA A 133 -11.72 9.25 8.61
C ALA A 133 -10.95 8.30 9.53
N MET A 134 -9.86 7.70 9.05
CA MET A 134 -8.99 6.84 9.84
C MET A 134 -8.36 7.57 11.02
N TYR A 135 -7.84 8.78 10.77
CA TYR A 135 -7.23 9.62 11.80
C TYR A 135 -8.28 10.03 12.85
N GLU A 136 -9.41 10.58 12.41
CA GLU A 136 -10.47 11.08 13.29
C GLU A 136 -11.05 9.97 14.16
N TYR A 137 -11.36 8.81 13.57
CA TYR A 137 -11.87 7.66 14.29
C TYR A 137 -10.99 7.31 15.49
N ARG A 138 -9.67 7.21 15.26
CA ARG A 138 -8.75 6.84 16.34
C ARG A 138 -8.52 7.99 17.32
N ALA A 139 -8.46 9.23 16.83
CA ALA A 139 -8.32 10.42 17.67
C ALA A 139 -9.52 10.62 18.62
N ASN A 140 -10.72 10.19 18.22
CA ASN A 140 -11.93 10.25 19.05
C ASN A 140 -11.98 9.17 20.14
N GLN A 141 -11.14 8.14 20.05
CA GLN A 141 -11.04 7.06 21.05
C GLN A 141 -9.86 7.21 22.00
N THR A 142 -9.04 8.25 21.81
CA THR A 142 -7.77 8.44 22.52
C THR A 142 -7.61 9.87 23.02
N GLU A 143 -6.83 10.05 24.08
CA GLU A 143 -6.64 11.34 24.75
C GLU A 143 -5.16 11.65 25.00
N GLY A 144 -4.83 12.95 25.07
CA GLY A 144 -3.47 13.44 25.34
C GLY A 144 -2.43 12.86 24.38
N ASP A 145 -1.29 12.45 24.92
CA ASP A 145 -0.15 11.88 24.17
C ASP A 145 -0.45 10.49 23.56
N LYS A 146 -1.69 9.99 23.70
CA LYS A 146 -2.16 8.77 23.05
C LYS A 146 -2.87 8.99 21.73
N LYS A 147 -3.15 10.24 21.36
CA LYS A 147 -3.75 10.54 20.07
C LYS A 147 -2.82 10.09 18.93
N PRO A 148 -3.38 9.61 17.81
CA PRO A 148 -2.58 9.37 16.62
C PRO A 148 -2.02 10.72 16.13
N ASP A 149 -0.79 10.72 15.62
CA ASP A 149 -0.18 11.87 14.96
C ASP A 149 -0.71 12.02 13.53
N PHE A 150 -0.94 10.90 12.83
CA PHE A 150 -1.48 10.89 11.48
C PHE A 150 -2.08 9.54 11.08
N ALA A 151 -2.68 9.48 9.90
CA ALA A 151 -3.08 8.23 9.26
C ALA A 151 -2.63 8.21 7.79
N PHE A 152 -2.40 7.01 7.26
CA PHE A 152 -2.18 6.81 5.83
C PHE A 152 -2.62 5.42 5.38
N HIS A 153 -2.92 5.30 4.09
CA HIS A 153 -3.26 4.04 3.45
C HIS A 153 -2.73 4.01 2.01
N ASN A 154 -2.58 2.81 1.46
CA ASN A 154 -2.13 2.62 0.08
C ASN A 154 -3.25 2.93 -0.91
N SER A 155 -2.92 3.54 -2.04
CA SER A 155 -3.90 3.84 -3.11
C SER A 155 -4.54 2.59 -3.69
N GLY A 156 -3.88 1.44 -3.59
CA GLY A 156 -4.44 0.14 -3.92
C GLY A 156 -5.74 -0.20 -3.18
N SER A 157 -5.97 0.36 -1.98
CA SER A 157 -7.19 0.15 -1.19
C SER A 157 -8.43 0.86 -1.76
N VAL A 158 -8.26 1.92 -2.57
CA VAL A 158 -9.37 2.71 -3.13
C VAL A 158 -9.75 2.17 -4.51
N ARG A 159 -10.99 1.70 -4.68
CA ARG A 159 -11.37 0.87 -5.84
C ARG A 159 -12.41 1.47 -6.77
N ALA A 160 -13.27 2.34 -6.26
CA ALA A 160 -14.34 2.98 -7.03
C ALA A 160 -14.57 4.42 -6.54
N THR A 161 -14.94 5.30 -7.47
CA THR A 161 -15.39 6.66 -7.17
C THR A 161 -16.77 6.58 -6.51
N ILE A 162 -17.03 7.47 -5.56
CA ILE A 162 -18.39 7.72 -5.04
C ILE A 162 -18.87 9.03 -5.67
N ASP A 163 -20.02 8.99 -6.33
CA ASP A 163 -20.53 10.16 -7.06
C ASP A 163 -21.03 11.25 -6.09
N GLU A 164 -21.19 12.46 -6.61
CA GLU A 164 -21.81 13.55 -5.87
C GLU A 164 -23.29 13.24 -5.58
N GLY A 165 -23.77 13.63 -4.39
CA GLY A 165 -25.15 13.41 -3.97
C GLY A 165 -25.25 12.45 -2.79
N ASP A 166 -26.32 11.66 -2.76
CA ASP A 166 -26.54 10.65 -1.73
C ASP A 166 -25.48 9.55 -1.83
N ILE A 167 -24.90 9.19 -0.69
CA ILE A 167 -23.92 8.11 -0.58
C ILE A 167 -24.59 6.90 0.04
N THR A 168 -24.49 5.77 -0.62
CA THR A 168 -25.00 4.49 -0.15
C THR A 168 -23.91 3.65 0.51
N ARG A 169 -24.31 2.73 1.39
CA ARG A 169 -23.37 1.73 1.94
C ARG A 169 -22.72 0.87 0.86
N GLY A 170 -23.46 0.55 -0.19
CA GLY A 170 -22.99 -0.23 -1.34
C GLY A 170 -21.83 0.45 -2.06
N GLU A 171 -21.87 1.77 -2.20
CA GLU A 171 -20.77 2.55 -2.77
C GLU A 171 -19.52 2.49 -1.90
N VAL A 172 -19.65 2.66 -0.58
CA VAL A 172 -18.51 2.50 0.36
C VAL A 172 -17.89 1.11 0.26
N LEU A 173 -18.71 0.05 0.26
CA LEU A 173 -18.24 -1.33 0.13
C LEU A 173 -17.57 -1.59 -1.23
N THR A 174 -18.10 -0.99 -2.30
CA THR A 174 -17.49 -1.09 -3.64
C THR A 174 -16.17 -0.35 -3.71
N SER A 175 -16.05 0.80 -3.03
CA SER A 175 -14.83 1.59 -2.95
C SER A 175 -13.74 0.96 -2.09
N PHE A 176 -14.10 0.22 -1.03
CA PHE A 176 -13.18 -0.43 -0.09
C PHE A 176 -13.55 -1.91 0.17
N PRO A 177 -13.41 -2.81 -0.83
CA PRO A 177 -14.03 -4.14 -0.83
C PRO A 177 -13.20 -5.24 -0.15
N PHE A 178 -12.10 -4.90 0.51
CA PHE A 178 -11.13 -5.90 0.99
C PHE A 178 -11.35 -6.34 2.42
N GLY A 179 -12.20 -5.65 3.19
CA GLY A 179 -12.38 -5.93 4.61
C GLY A 179 -11.09 -5.77 5.43
N ASN A 180 -10.24 -4.82 5.03
CA ASN A 180 -9.03 -4.51 5.79
C ASN A 180 -9.43 -3.92 7.15
N ALA A 181 -8.75 -4.34 8.21
CA ALA A 181 -8.89 -3.69 9.51
C ALA A 181 -7.92 -2.51 9.61
N MET A 182 -8.36 -1.44 10.28
CA MET A 182 -7.43 -0.40 10.71
C MET A 182 -6.54 -0.91 11.85
N VAL A 183 -5.31 -0.42 11.89
CA VAL A 183 -4.35 -0.73 12.95
C VAL A 183 -3.61 0.52 13.37
N GLU A 184 -3.22 0.57 14.65
CA GLU A 184 -2.34 1.62 15.19
C GLU A 184 -0.93 1.07 15.36
N LEU A 185 0.05 1.80 14.86
CA LEU A 185 1.47 1.50 14.95
C LEU A 185 2.21 2.67 15.60
N THR A 186 3.34 2.37 16.23
CA THR A 186 4.29 3.38 16.72
C THR A 186 5.57 3.27 15.92
N PHE A 187 6.06 4.40 15.41
CA PHE A 187 7.32 4.50 14.67
C PHE A 187 8.21 5.57 15.28
N SER A 188 9.51 5.28 15.32
CA SER A 188 10.50 6.31 15.64
C SER A 188 10.52 7.36 14.53
N GLY A 189 10.65 8.62 14.92
CA GLY A 189 10.87 9.73 13.99
C GLY A 189 12.06 9.48 13.08
N ALA A 190 13.12 8.84 13.58
CA ALA A 190 14.28 8.48 12.76
C ALA A 190 13.98 7.48 11.62
N ASP A 191 12.89 6.73 11.69
CA ASP A 191 12.49 5.73 10.69
C ASP A 191 11.42 6.24 9.71
N LEU A 192 10.62 7.24 10.10
CA LEU A 192 9.58 7.78 9.23
C LEU A 192 10.12 8.39 7.92
N PRO A 193 11.25 9.11 7.88
CA PRO A 193 11.85 9.57 6.63
C PRO A 193 12.15 8.41 5.66
N LYS A 194 12.54 7.24 6.17
CA LYS A 194 12.80 6.05 5.33
C LYS A 194 11.50 5.49 4.74
N VAL A 195 10.41 5.50 5.51
CA VAL A 195 9.08 5.10 5.04
C VAL A 195 8.60 6.05 3.93
N PHE A 196 8.62 7.36 4.18
CA PHE A 196 8.18 8.35 3.20
C PHE A 196 9.08 8.42 1.97
N GLU A 197 10.40 8.31 2.14
CA GLU A 197 11.34 8.16 1.02
C GLU A 197 10.97 6.96 0.17
N GLY A 198 10.72 5.80 0.79
CA GLY A 198 10.38 4.61 0.02
C GLY A 198 9.07 4.71 -0.74
N LEU A 199 8.09 5.41 -0.17
CA LEU A 199 6.83 5.73 -0.83
C LEU A 199 7.00 6.65 -2.05
N VAL A 200 7.83 7.70 -1.96
CA VAL A 200 8.04 8.65 -3.08
C VAL A 200 9.08 8.16 -4.10
N SER A 201 9.93 7.20 -3.71
CA SER A 201 10.94 6.58 -4.57
C SER A 201 10.55 5.23 -5.17
N ALA A 202 9.40 4.68 -4.78
CA ALA A 202 8.98 3.31 -5.12
C ALA A 202 10.02 2.23 -4.72
N ASN A 203 10.76 2.47 -3.63
CA ASN A 203 11.83 1.58 -3.17
C ASN A 203 11.91 1.58 -1.64
N ASN A 204 11.64 0.45 -1.00
CA ASN A 204 11.65 0.35 0.45
C ASN A 204 13.08 0.55 1.00
N GLN A 205 13.26 1.55 1.86
CA GLN A 205 14.58 1.95 2.35
C GLN A 205 15.17 1.03 3.44
N PHE A 206 14.38 0.09 3.96
CA PHE A 206 14.84 -0.92 4.94
C PHE A 206 15.38 -2.18 4.25
N ASN A 207 14.78 -2.58 3.13
CA ASN A 207 15.11 -3.86 2.47
C ASN A 207 15.50 -3.74 0.98
N GLY A 208 15.43 -2.55 0.39
CA GLY A 208 15.82 -2.26 -0.98
C GLY A 208 14.89 -2.79 -2.08
N LYS A 209 13.76 -3.41 -1.73
CA LYS A 209 12.80 -3.97 -2.70
C LYS A 209 11.80 -2.91 -3.18
N GLU A 210 11.20 -3.14 -4.34
CA GLU A 210 10.20 -2.25 -4.93
C GLU A 210 8.99 -2.06 -4.01
N VAL A 211 8.47 -0.83 -3.96
CA VAL A 211 7.18 -0.51 -3.35
C VAL A 211 6.12 -0.44 -4.45
N SER A 212 5.07 -1.25 -4.35
CA SER A 212 4.12 -1.48 -5.46
C SER A 212 2.87 -0.59 -5.46
N SER A 213 2.77 0.36 -4.53
CA SER A 213 1.61 1.26 -4.46
C SER A 213 2.02 2.69 -4.09
N LEU A 214 1.23 3.65 -4.60
CA LEU A 214 1.21 5.00 -4.01
C LEU A 214 0.39 4.99 -2.71
N PHE A 215 0.27 6.15 -2.09
CA PHE A 215 -0.32 6.33 -0.77
C PHE A 215 -1.16 7.61 -0.71
N GLN A 216 -1.99 7.71 0.31
CA GLN A 216 -2.78 8.88 0.66
C GLN A 216 -2.63 9.10 2.17
N VAL A 217 -2.54 10.36 2.60
CA VAL A 217 -2.28 10.74 3.99
C VAL A 217 -3.40 11.62 4.53
N SER A 218 -3.59 11.59 5.85
CA SER A 218 -4.54 12.48 6.52
C SER A 218 -4.07 13.94 6.43
N SER A 219 -4.96 14.86 6.72
CA SER A 219 -4.75 16.32 6.74
C SER A 219 -3.64 16.76 7.69
N ALA A 220 -3.22 15.90 8.61
CA ALA A 220 -2.09 16.13 9.49
C ALA A 220 -0.74 16.09 8.77
N VAL A 221 -0.65 15.51 7.56
CA VAL A 221 0.63 15.28 6.87
C VAL A 221 0.73 16.06 5.58
N ARG A 222 1.90 16.66 5.36
CA ARG A 222 2.33 17.15 4.05
C ARG A 222 3.68 16.54 3.69
N VAL A 223 3.79 16.03 2.47
CA VAL A 223 5.00 15.42 1.91
C VAL A 223 5.43 16.23 0.70
N GLU A 224 6.69 16.67 0.67
CA GLU A 224 7.32 17.31 -0.47
C GLU A 224 8.43 16.40 -1.00
N HIS A 225 8.45 16.17 -2.31
CA HIS A 225 9.43 15.32 -2.94
C HIS A 225 9.87 15.86 -4.30
N ASN A 226 11.11 15.61 -4.67
CA ASN A 226 11.64 15.92 -5.99
C ASN A 226 11.92 14.63 -6.77
N PRO A 227 11.10 14.29 -7.77
CA PRO A 227 11.29 13.07 -8.57
C PRO A 227 12.54 13.09 -9.45
N ALA A 228 13.16 14.26 -9.66
CA ALA A 228 14.41 14.39 -10.41
C ALA A 228 15.65 13.98 -9.60
N ASN A 229 15.55 13.87 -8.27
CA ASN A 229 16.63 13.38 -7.44
C ASN A 229 16.82 11.86 -7.60
N GLU A 230 18.01 11.38 -7.20
CA GLU A 230 18.33 9.95 -7.14
C GLU A 230 17.30 9.19 -6.27
N VAL A 231 16.99 7.95 -6.66
CA VAL A 231 16.17 7.03 -5.84
C VAL A 231 16.83 6.90 -4.46
N GLY A 232 16.06 7.05 -3.40
CA GLY A 232 16.58 7.11 -2.01
C GLY A 232 16.90 8.53 -1.53
N LYS A 233 16.75 9.55 -2.37
CA LYS A 233 16.93 10.98 -2.05
C LYS A 233 15.82 11.86 -2.64
N ARG A 234 14.63 11.30 -2.86
CA ARG A 234 13.52 12.06 -3.47
C ARG A 234 12.71 12.83 -2.43
N LEU A 235 12.67 12.38 -1.18
CA LEU A 235 12.03 13.08 -0.09
C LEU A 235 12.76 14.39 0.19
N VAL A 236 12.04 15.49 0.09
CA VAL A 236 12.56 16.83 0.41
C VAL A 236 12.17 17.20 1.83
N LYS A 237 10.88 17.05 2.17
CA LYS A 237 10.33 17.44 3.47
C LYS A 237 9.09 16.63 3.83
N VAL A 238 8.91 16.35 5.12
CA VAL A 238 7.65 15.87 5.70
C VAL A 238 7.31 16.76 6.89
N THR A 239 6.06 17.23 6.94
CA THR A 239 5.51 17.86 8.14
C THR A 239 4.34 17.03 8.66
N ILE A 240 4.25 16.93 10.00
CA ILE A 240 3.20 16.21 10.71
C ILE A 240 2.64 17.13 11.79
N GLY A 241 1.33 17.39 11.75
CA GLY A 241 0.68 18.35 12.63
C GLY A 241 1.13 19.81 12.41
N GLY A 242 1.67 20.11 11.23
CA GLY A 242 2.22 21.43 10.88
C GLY A 242 3.68 21.64 11.30
N GLU A 243 4.28 20.72 12.04
CA GLU A 243 5.67 20.76 12.46
C GLU A 243 6.56 19.86 11.61
N ASP A 244 7.84 20.19 11.52
CA ASP A 244 8.83 19.32 10.88
C ASP A 244 8.98 18.02 11.67
N LEU A 245 9.35 16.95 10.97
CA LEU A 245 9.57 15.66 11.59
C LEU A 245 10.74 15.71 12.59
N ASP A 246 10.51 15.21 13.81
CA ASP A 246 11.49 15.15 14.89
C ASP A 246 12.01 13.72 15.05
N ASP A 247 13.27 13.51 14.69
CA ASP A 247 13.93 12.20 14.74
C ASP A 247 13.98 11.58 16.15
N ALA A 248 13.89 12.39 17.20
CA ALA A 248 13.97 11.95 18.60
C ALA A 248 12.61 11.56 19.20
N ARG A 249 11.50 11.77 18.48
CA ARG A 249 10.15 11.51 18.94
C ARG A 249 9.59 10.19 18.39
N GLU A 250 8.72 9.55 19.15
CA GLU A 250 7.88 8.45 18.65
C GLU A 250 6.57 9.00 18.10
N TYR A 251 6.17 8.52 16.93
CA TYR A 251 4.95 8.89 16.23
C TYR A 251 3.97 7.72 16.22
N ARG A 252 2.72 8.01 16.57
CA ARG A 252 1.61 7.07 16.47
C ARG A 252 0.92 7.29 15.15
N LEU A 253 0.80 6.24 14.34
CA LEU A 253 0.15 6.32 13.06
C LEU A 253 -0.93 5.27 12.93
N VAL A 254 -1.98 5.61 12.19
CA VAL A 254 -3.05 4.68 11.85
C VAL A 254 -2.91 4.27 10.39
N THR A 255 -2.95 2.96 10.16
CA THR A 255 -2.87 2.40 8.81
C THR A 255 -3.74 1.15 8.69
N LEU A 256 -3.54 0.34 7.66
CA LEU A 256 -4.26 -0.91 7.43
C LEU A 256 -3.41 -2.12 7.84
N ASP A 257 -4.07 -3.16 8.35
CA ASP A 257 -3.48 -4.45 8.68
C ASP A 257 -2.70 -5.09 7.50
N PHE A 258 -3.19 -4.91 6.27
CA PHE A 258 -2.49 -5.30 5.05
C PHE A 258 -1.07 -4.69 4.98
N LEU A 259 -0.93 -3.39 5.26
CA LEU A 259 0.35 -2.70 5.23
C LEU A 259 1.23 -3.08 6.42
N ALA A 260 0.63 -3.18 7.62
CA ALA A 260 1.34 -3.67 8.80
C ALA A 260 1.83 -5.12 8.62
N GLY A 261 1.14 -5.93 7.81
CA GLY A 261 1.55 -7.28 7.42
C GLY A 261 2.69 -7.34 6.40
N GLY A 262 3.14 -6.19 5.86
CA GLY A 262 4.16 -6.09 4.81
C GLY A 262 3.60 -5.96 3.39
N GLY A 263 2.30 -5.70 3.25
CA GLY A 263 1.64 -5.43 1.98
C GLY A 263 2.25 -4.26 1.24
N ASP A 264 2.25 -4.35 -0.09
CA ASP A 264 2.90 -3.41 -1.03
C ASP A 264 4.39 -3.12 -0.76
N ASN A 265 5.01 -3.88 0.16
CA ASN A 265 6.37 -3.66 0.65
C ASN A 265 6.61 -2.21 1.15
N ILE A 266 5.56 -1.53 1.63
CA ILE A 266 5.66 -0.15 2.16
C ILE A 266 6.31 -0.16 3.54
N LEU A 267 5.83 -1.01 4.43
CA LEU A 267 6.36 -1.20 5.78
C LEU A 267 7.03 -2.57 5.88
N GLU A 268 8.06 -2.68 6.71
CA GLU A 268 8.47 -4.00 7.21
C GLU A 268 7.34 -4.59 8.05
N LYS A 269 7.22 -5.92 8.05
CA LYS A 269 6.16 -6.61 8.77
C LYS A 269 6.23 -6.25 10.27
N GLN A 270 5.16 -5.66 10.77
CA GLN A 270 4.97 -5.31 12.17
C GLN A 270 4.29 -6.45 12.93
N SER A 271 4.36 -6.41 14.26
CA SER A 271 3.70 -7.38 15.13
C SER A 271 3.24 -6.71 16.43
N GLY A 272 2.28 -7.32 17.13
CA GLY A 272 1.80 -6.82 18.43
C GLY A 272 0.96 -5.54 18.35
N PHE A 273 0.50 -5.15 17.16
CA PHE A 273 -0.36 -3.99 16.98
C PHE A 273 -1.82 -4.28 17.34
N ALA A 274 -2.54 -3.24 17.75
CA ALA A 274 -3.97 -3.33 18.02
C ALA A 274 -4.75 -3.31 16.71
N VAL A 275 -5.61 -4.32 16.53
CA VAL A 275 -6.61 -4.34 15.46
C VAL A 275 -7.80 -3.50 15.91
N LEU A 276 -8.20 -2.55 15.07
CA LEU A 276 -9.35 -1.67 15.27
C LEU A 276 -10.52 -2.15 14.37
N ASP A 277 -11.49 -1.27 14.10
CA ASP A 277 -12.60 -1.59 13.21
C ASP A 277 -12.19 -1.67 11.73
N LEU A 278 -13.10 -2.19 10.91
CA LEU A 278 -12.93 -2.32 9.47
C LEU A 278 -12.91 -0.96 8.77
N GLN A 279 -12.12 -0.86 7.71
CA GLN A 279 -11.91 0.36 6.93
C GLN A 279 -13.22 0.93 6.37
N GLU A 280 -14.14 0.08 5.91
CA GLU A 280 -15.44 0.48 5.41
C GLU A 280 -16.39 0.96 6.52
N ASP A 281 -16.32 0.37 7.73
CA ASP A 281 -17.16 0.74 8.87
C ASP A 281 -16.71 2.07 9.45
N VAL A 282 -15.41 2.19 9.69
CA VAL A 282 -14.58 3.33 9.28
C VAL A 282 -15.28 4.54 8.67
N LEU A 283 -15.27 4.49 7.34
CA LEU A 283 -15.79 5.51 6.46
C LEU A 283 -17.30 5.69 6.60
N ASN A 284 -18.06 4.62 6.83
CA ASN A 284 -19.51 4.70 7.08
C ASN A 284 -19.83 5.61 8.28
N GLN A 285 -19.08 5.47 9.38
CA GLN A 285 -19.25 6.31 10.57
C GLN A 285 -18.88 7.76 10.29
N TYR A 286 -17.77 7.98 9.59
CA TYR A 286 -17.32 9.32 9.22
C TYR A 286 -18.35 10.03 8.33
N ILE A 287 -18.85 9.38 7.28
CA ILE A 287 -19.87 9.94 6.39
C ILE A 287 -21.13 10.31 7.19
N LYS A 288 -21.61 9.42 8.07
CA LYS A 288 -22.78 9.69 8.93
C LYS A 288 -22.57 10.91 9.84
N ALA A 289 -21.37 11.07 10.39
CA ALA A 289 -21.03 12.16 11.30
C ALA A 289 -20.87 13.50 10.58
N HIS A 290 -20.41 13.49 9.32
CA HIS A 290 -20.07 14.70 8.55
C HIS A 290 -21.06 15.03 7.43
N SER A 291 -22.20 14.33 7.35
CA SER A 291 -23.20 14.55 6.31
C SER A 291 -24.00 15.86 6.53
N PRO A 292 -24.21 16.70 5.48
CA PRO A 292 -23.63 16.59 4.14
C PRO A 292 -22.14 16.99 4.14
N MET A 293 -21.31 16.17 3.49
CA MET A 293 -19.88 16.41 3.39
C MET A 293 -19.57 17.37 2.24
N SER A 294 -18.66 18.32 2.44
CA SER A 294 -18.13 19.19 1.38
C SER A 294 -16.61 19.15 1.28
N PRO A 295 -16.03 17.97 0.99
CA PRO A 295 -14.58 17.81 0.96
C PRO A 295 -14.01 18.49 -0.30
N THR A 296 -12.77 18.96 -0.19
CA THR A 296 -12.02 19.54 -1.31
C THR A 296 -10.66 18.85 -1.39
N LEU A 297 -10.19 18.60 -2.62
CA LEU A 297 -8.89 17.99 -2.83
C LEU A 297 -7.81 18.97 -2.39
N GLN A 298 -6.94 18.52 -1.48
CA GLN A 298 -5.79 19.27 -1.01
C GLN A 298 -4.51 18.73 -1.65
N GLU A 299 -3.48 19.56 -1.77
CA GLU A 299 -2.15 19.09 -2.18
C GLU A 299 -1.40 18.60 -0.93
N ARG A 300 -1.49 17.31 -0.60
CA ARG A 300 -0.79 16.72 0.56
C ARG A 300 0.51 16.05 0.16
N VAL A 301 0.63 15.56 -1.07
CA VAL A 301 1.85 14.97 -1.63
C VAL A 301 2.30 15.76 -2.86
N VAL A 302 3.29 16.63 -2.66
CA VAL A 302 3.65 17.69 -3.61
C VAL A 302 5.00 17.43 -4.25
N LYS A 303 5.07 17.66 -5.56
CA LYS A 303 6.32 17.64 -6.33
C LYS A 303 6.98 19.01 -6.26
N THR A 304 8.27 19.05 -5.92
CA THR A 304 9.08 20.27 -5.87
C THR A 304 10.38 20.10 -6.65
N ASP A 305 11.14 21.18 -6.80
CA ASP A 305 12.50 21.21 -7.35
C ASP A 305 13.59 21.21 -6.27
N GLY A 306 13.20 21.03 -5.00
CA GLY A 306 14.08 21.02 -3.84
C GLY A 306 15.05 19.83 -3.82
N GLN A 307 16.13 19.96 -3.07
CA GLN A 307 17.07 18.86 -2.79
C GLN A 307 16.70 18.18 -1.47
N ALA A 308 17.04 16.90 -1.32
CA ALA A 308 16.82 16.18 -0.07
C ALA A 308 17.48 16.92 1.10
N SER A 309 16.73 17.10 2.20
CA SER A 309 17.32 17.59 3.43
C SER A 309 18.29 16.54 3.96
N ASN A 310 19.59 16.84 3.99
CA ASN A 310 20.58 16.03 4.69
C ASN A 310 20.34 16.18 6.20
N ASN A 311 19.36 15.47 6.77
CA ASN A 311 19.27 15.29 8.22
C ASN A 311 20.34 14.27 8.66
N SER A 312 21.59 14.68 8.53
CA SER A 312 22.73 14.13 9.24
C SER A 312 23.24 15.24 10.14
N ASN A 313 22.51 15.52 11.21
CA ASN A 313 22.94 16.47 12.21
C ASN A 313 23.97 15.78 13.12
N SER A 314 25.23 15.72 12.67
CA SER A 314 26.34 15.49 13.59
C SER A 314 26.54 16.76 14.41
N THR A 315 26.20 16.68 15.69
CA THR A 315 26.65 17.64 16.71
C THR A 315 28.16 17.83 16.65
N SER A 316 28.61 19.01 16.24
CA SER A 316 29.87 19.58 16.74
C SER A 316 29.68 21.08 16.95
N GLY A 317 29.39 21.44 18.21
CA GLY A 317 29.59 22.81 18.68
C GLY A 317 31.08 23.13 18.72
N GLY A 318 31.44 24.36 18.38
CA GLY A 318 32.80 24.85 18.54
C GLY A 318 33.06 26.15 17.79
N SER A 319 32.86 27.26 18.50
CA SER A 319 33.25 28.63 18.13
C SER A 319 34.68 28.74 17.60
N GLY A 320 34.89 29.65 16.64
CA GLY A 320 36.21 29.92 16.06
C GLY A 320 37.16 30.67 17.00
N ASP A 321 38.47 30.47 16.78
CA ASP A 321 39.48 31.52 16.88
C ASP A 321 40.73 31.16 16.04
N GLN A 322 41.43 32.18 15.57
CA GLN A 322 42.62 32.14 14.71
C GLN A 322 43.90 31.73 15.47
N GLY A 323 44.87 31.11 14.78
CA GLY A 323 46.24 31.02 15.30
C GLY A 323 47.15 30.08 14.51
N SER A 324 48.20 30.64 13.93
CA SER A 324 49.29 29.97 13.23
C SER A 324 50.25 29.21 14.16
N GLY A 325 50.99 28.22 13.63
CA GLY A 325 52.26 27.77 14.21
C GLY A 325 52.46 26.26 14.32
N SER A 326 53.45 25.76 13.59
CA SER A 326 53.98 24.40 13.56
C SER A 326 54.41 23.85 14.94
N SER A 327 54.33 22.52 15.14
CA SER A 327 55.45 21.61 15.51
C SER A 327 54.97 20.34 16.23
N ILE A 328 55.61 19.23 15.87
CA ILE A 328 55.47 17.85 16.36
C ILE A 328 56.05 17.71 17.78
N VAL A 329 55.38 17.04 18.74
CA VAL A 329 56.02 16.19 19.79
C VAL A 329 55.06 15.08 20.24
N ALA A 330 55.63 13.89 20.46
CA ALA A 330 55.00 12.63 20.84
C ALA A 330 54.71 12.48 22.36
N VAL A 331 53.87 11.45 22.62
CA VAL A 331 53.34 10.79 23.85
C VAL A 331 54.25 10.78 25.11
N PRO A 332 53.68 10.62 26.33
CA PRO A 332 53.66 9.25 26.88
C PRO A 332 52.37 8.82 27.62
N VAL A 333 52.21 7.50 27.60
CA VAL A 333 51.24 6.62 28.25
C VAL A 333 51.31 6.70 29.78
N TRP A 334 50.15 6.64 30.46
CA TRP A 334 50.05 6.10 31.82
C TRP A 334 48.89 5.11 31.92
N THR A 335 49.27 3.88 32.27
CA THR A 335 48.43 2.76 32.67
C THR A 335 47.97 2.93 34.12
N ALA A 336 46.73 2.57 34.43
CA ALA A 336 46.31 2.20 35.78
C ALA A 336 45.31 1.05 35.71
N LEU A 337 45.58 0.05 36.54
CA LEU A 337 45.04 -1.31 36.53
C LEU A 337 44.63 -1.60 37.97
N VAL A 338 43.35 -1.80 38.28
CA VAL A 338 42.85 -2.44 39.53
C VAL A 338 41.44 -2.99 39.21
N ALA A 339 41.25 -4.31 39.01
CA ALA A 339 40.67 -5.27 39.97
C ALA A 339 39.50 -4.68 40.80
N GLY A 340 38.27 -5.19 40.83
CA GLY A 340 37.75 -6.55 40.70
C GLY A 340 36.83 -6.78 41.91
N LEU A 341 35.60 -7.26 41.72
CA LEU A 341 34.95 -8.30 42.54
C LEU A 341 33.51 -8.55 42.09
N MET A 342 33.16 -9.83 42.06
CA MET A 342 31.83 -10.39 41.88
C MET A 342 30.86 -9.99 43.00
N PHE A 343 29.56 -9.97 42.70
CA PHE A 343 28.59 -10.66 43.56
C PHE A 343 27.37 -11.16 42.75
N VAL A 344 26.91 -12.33 43.16
CA VAL A 344 25.91 -13.21 42.54
C VAL A 344 24.54 -13.02 43.21
N LEU A 345 23.49 -13.48 42.51
CA LEU A 345 22.15 -13.89 42.95
C LEU A 345 21.02 -12.84 42.93
N ALA A 346 20.09 -13.04 42.00
CA ALA A 346 18.66 -12.87 42.23
C ALA A 346 17.93 -14.07 41.63
N LEU A 347 16.99 -14.60 42.42
CA LEU A 347 16.00 -15.62 42.09
C LEU A 347 15.09 -15.19 40.92
#